data_AF-A0A659RBC3-F1
#
_entry.id   AF-A0A659RBC3-F1
#
_cell.length_a   1.000
_cell.length_b   1.000
_cell.length_c   1.000
_cell.angle_alpha   90.00
_cell.angle_beta   90.00
_cell.angle_gamma   90.00
#
_symmetry.space_group_name_H-M   'P 1'
#
loop_
_entity.id
_entity.type
_entity.pdbx_description
1 polymer ?
#
loop_
_entity_poly.entity_id
_entity_poly.type
_entity_poly.pdbx_seq_one_letter_code
_entity_poly.pdbx_strand_id
1 'polypeptide(L)'
;SIPLLLPDGSGFPARYELVFLAAGVILFSLFVGVIMLPLLLQHLEVADHAQQLKEERIARAATAEVAIVAIQKMEERLAADTEENIDNQLLTEVSSRVIGNLRRRADGRNDVESSIQEENLERRFRLAALRSERAELYHLRATREISNETLQKLLHDLDLMEALLIENQ
;
A
#
# COMPACT_ATOMS: atom_id res chain seq x y z
N SER A 1 23.04 -25.40 -46.08
CA SER A 1 21.75 -25.81 -46.65
C SER A 1 21.83 -27.27 -47.05
N ILE A 2 20.81 -28.09 -46.77
CA ILE A 2 20.79 -29.50 -47.23
C ILE A 2 20.50 -29.48 -48.74
N PRO A 3 21.39 -30.02 -49.60
CA PRO A 3 21.25 -29.93 -51.04
C PRO A 3 20.01 -30.71 -51.53
N LEU A 4 19.35 -30.17 -52.56
CA LEU A 4 18.19 -30.81 -53.19
C LEU A 4 18.58 -32.04 -54.02
N LEU A 5 19.79 -32.04 -54.57
CA LEU A 5 20.32 -33.01 -55.52
C LEU A 5 21.75 -33.40 -55.13
N LEU A 6 22.11 -34.66 -55.38
CA LEU A 6 23.49 -35.12 -55.33
C LEU A 6 24.27 -34.58 -56.55
N PRO A 7 25.61 -34.62 -56.54
CA PRO A 7 26.44 -34.25 -57.69
C PRO A 7 26.07 -34.99 -58.99
N ASP A 8 25.50 -36.20 -58.87
CA ASP A 8 25.03 -37.03 -59.98
C ASP A 8 23.58 -36.72 -60.44
N GLY A 9 22.93 -35.68 -59.90
CA GLY A 9 21.58 -35.26 -60.28
C GLY A 9 20.43 -36.10 -59.70
N SER A 10 20.70 -37.07 -58.84
CA SER A 10 19.69 -37.82 -58.08
C SER A 10 19.22 -37.04 -56.85
N GLY A 11 17.96 -37.21 -56.43
CA GLY A 11 17.39 -36.52 -55.27
C GLY A 11 18.05 -36.92 -53.96
N PHE A 12 18.24 -35.97 -53.04
CA PHE A 12 18.87 -36.26 -51.74
C PHE A 12 18.00 -37.20 -50.89
N PRO A 13 18.51 -38.41 -50.54
CA PRO A 13 17.72 -39.38 -49.79
C PRO A 13 17.48 -38.91 -48.35
N ALA A 14 16.32 -39.26 -47.80
CA ALA A 14 15.92 -38.98 -46.42
C ALA A 14 15.85 -37.49 -46.01
N ARG A 15 15.78 -36.55 -46.96
CA ARG A 15 15.75 -35.10 -46.68
C ARG A 15 14.54 -34.69 -45.84
N TYR A 16 13.38 -35.22 -46.17
CA TYR A 16 12.13 -34.84 -45.50
C TYR A 16 12.11 -35.34 -44.05
N GLU A 17 12.71 -36.50 -43.80
CA GLU A 17 12.88 -37.11 -42.50
C GLU A 17 13.82 -36.28 -41.62
N LEU A 18 14.95 -35.81 -42.17
CA LEU A 18 15.86 -34.90 -41.47
C LEU A 18 15.22 -33.54 -41.16
N VAL A 19 14.48 -32.97 -42.11
CA VAL A 19 13.78 -31.70 -41.92
C VAL A 19 12.66 -31.85 -40.88
N PHE A 20 11.93 -32.96 -40.90
CA PHE A 20 10.89 -33.27 -39.92
C PHE A 20 11.47 -33.44 -38.51
N LEU A 21 12.58 -34.18 -38.40
CA LEU A 21 13.28 -34.37 -37.11
C LEU A 21 13.83 -33.04 -36.59
N ALA A 22 14.46 -32.23 -37.44
CA ALA A 22 14.97 -30.92 -37.06
C ALA A 22 13.83 -29.99 -36.59
N ALA A 23 12.74 -29.90 -37.34
CA ALA A 23 11.58 -29.10 -36.96
C ALA A 23 10.95 -29.60 -35.65
N GLY A 24 10.85 -30.92 -35.46
CA GLY A 24 10.35 -31.54 -34.24
C GLY A 24 11.23 -31.25 -33.02
N VAL A 25 12.55 -31.35 -33.16
CA VAL A 25 13.50 -31.04 -32.08
C VAL A 25 13.47 -29.55 -31.73
N ILE A 26 13.35 -28.66 -32.71
CA ILE A 26 13.21 -27.20 -32.48
C ILE A 26 11.91 -26.90 -31.73
N LEU A 27 10.78 -27.45 -32.16
CA LEU A 27 9.50 -27.25 -31.49
C LEU A 27 9.52 -27.81 -30.07
N PHE A 28 10.08 -29.01 -29.90
CA PHE A 28 10.20 -29.67 -28.61
C PHE A 28 11.10 -28.87 -27.66
N SER A 29 12.26 -28.39 -28.12
CA SER A 29 13.17 -27.61 -27.29
C SER A 29 12.57 -26.26 -26.89
N LEU A 30 11.85 -25.60 -27.80
CA LEU A 30 11.12 -24.37 -27.48
C LEU A 30 10.01 -24.62 -26.46
N PHE A 31 9.22 -25.68 -26.62
CA PHE A 31 8.13 -26.03 -25.70
C PHE A 31 8.67 -26.34 -24.30
N VAL A 32 9.73 -27.16 -24.21
CA VAL A 32 10.41 -27.44 -22.94
C VAL A 32 10.99 -26.15 -22.35
N GLY A 33 11.64 -25.31 -23.14
CA GLY A 33 12.17 -24.02 -22.68
C GLY A 33 11.09 -23.11 -22.09
N VAL A 34 9.95 -22.98 -22.76
CA VAL A 34 8.83 -22.12 -22.32
C VAL A 34 8.22 -22.62 -21.00
N ILE A 35 8.18 -23.93 -20.75
CA ILE A 35 7.65 -24.50 -19.51
C ILE A 35 8.70 -24.52 -18.39
N MET A 36 9.96 -24.83 -18.73
CA MET A 36 11.03 -25.00 -17.75
C MET A 36 11.53 -23.65 -17.21
N LEU A 37 11.61 -22.62 -18.06
CA LEU A 37 12.08 -21.28 -17.69
C LEU A 37 11.26 -20.61 -16.57
N PRO A 38 9.91 -20.55 -16.60
CA PRO A 38 9.15 -19.98 -15.49
C PRO A 38 9.32 -20.78 -14.19
N LEU A 39 9.46 -22.11 -14.25
CA LEU A 39 9.71 -22.94 -13.07
C LEU A 39 11.07 -22.65 -12.43
N LEU A 40 12.12 -22.40 -13.21
CA LEU A 40 13.43 -22.02 -12.66
C LEU A 40 13.43 -20.60 -12.08
N LEU A 41 12.73 -19.65 -12.71
CA LEU A 41 12.68 -18.26 -12.27
C LEU A 41 11.80 -18.06 -11.02
N GLN A 42 10.70 -18.81 -10.90
CA GLN A 42 9.77 -18.69 -9.77
C GLN A 42 10.46 -18.95 -8.41
N HIS A 43 11.46 -19.83 -8.36
CA HIS A 43 12.18 -20.13 -7.13
C HIS A 43 13.19 -19.04 -6.73
N LEU A 44 13.68 -18.26 -7.70
CA LEU A 44 14.61 -17.15 -7.46
C LEU A 44 13.87 -15.89 -6.96
N GLU A 45 12.73 -15.56 -7.58
CA GLU A 45 11.93 -14.39 -7.20
C GLU A 45 11.36 -14.51 -5.78
N VAL A 46 10.89 -15.71 -5.38
CA VAL A 46 10.33 -15.93 -4.03
C VAL A 46 11.38 -15.77 -2.93
N ALA A 47 12.63 -16.18 -3.19
CA ALA A 47 13.73 -16.00 -2.24
C ALA A 47 14.09 -14.51 -2.06
N ASP A 48 14.07 -13.74 -3.15
CA ASP A 48 14.35 -12.29 -3.14
C ASP A 48 13.25 -11.52 -2.40
N HIS A 49 11.98 -11.83 -2.66
CA HIS A 49 10.85 -11.21 -1.95
C HIS A 49 10.86 -11.49 -0.44
N ALA A 50 11.16 -12.71 -0.02
CA ALA A 50 11.23 -13.05 1.40
C ALA A 50 12.37 -12.29 2.11
N GLN A 51 13.49 -12.08 1.42
CA GLN A 51 14.61 -11.31 1.93
C GLN A 51 14.29 -9.81 2.00
N GLN A 52 13.68 -9.24 0.96
CA GLN A 52 13.23 -7.84 0.94
C GLN A 52 12.23 -7.54 2.06
N LEU A 53 11.25 -8.42 2.30
CA LEU A 53 10.30 -8.25 3.41
C LEU A 53 10.99 -8.27 4.78
N LYS A 54 12.03 -9.10 4.94
CA LYS A 54 12.82 -9.14 6.17
C LYS A 54 13.64 -7.86 6.35
N GLU A 55 14.29 -7.38 5.29
CA GLU A 55 15.04 -6.12 5.29
C GLU A 55 14.13 -4.94 5.62
N GLU A 56 12.94 -4.86 5.02
CA GLU A 56 11.95 -3.84 5.30
C GLU A 56 11.49 -3.87 6.77
N ARG A 57 11.19 -5.05 7.32
CA ARG A 57 10.81 -5.20 8.73
C ARG A 57 11.91 -4.71 9.68
N ILE A 58 13.16 -5.05 9.40
CA ILE A 58 14.31 -4.59 10.20
C ILE A 58 14.44 -3.07 10.13
N ALA A 59 14.40 -2.50 8.92
CA ALA A 59 14.49 -1.07 8.72
C ALA A 59 13.35 -0.31 9.44
N ARG A 60 12.12 -0.84 9.34
CA ARG A 60 10.94 -0.26 9.97
C ARG A 60 11.01 -0.31 11.51
N ALA A 61 11.45 -1.42 12.07
CA ALA A 61 11.65 -1.55 13.52
C ALA A 61 12.73 -0.57 14.03
N ALA A 62 13.89 -0.52 13.35
CA ALA A 62 14.98 0.35 13.73
C ALA A 62 14.61 1.84 13.65
N THR A 63 13.94 2.26 12.57
CA THR A 63 13.48 3.64 12.41
C THR A 63 12.42 4.04 13.43
N ALA A 64 11.48 3.15 13.75
CA ALA A 64 10.49 3.40 14.78
C ALA A 64 11.11 3.56 16.17
N GLU A 65 12.12 2.76 16.51
CA GLU A 65 12.85 2.88 17.77
C GLU A 65 13.52 4.24 17.91
N VAL A 66 14.23 4.69 16.86
CA VAL A 66 14.87 6.01 16.83
C VAL A 66 13.83 7.13 16.98
N ALA A 67 12.69 7.02 16.29
CA ALA A 67 11.61 8.01 16.40
C ALA A 67 10.99 8.07 17.80
N ILE A 68 10.80 6.92 18.46
CA ILE A 68 10.27 6.85 19.83
C ILE A 68 11.22 7.55 20.81
N VAL A 69 12.53 7.30 20.70
CA VAL A 69 13.53 7.98 21.54
C VAL A 69 13.54 9.49 21.31
N ALA A 70 13.35 9.93 20.07
CA ALA A 70 13.26 11.36 19.76
C ALA A 70 12.04 12.01 20.41
N ILE A 71 10.88 11.34 20.40
CA ILE A 71 9.66 11.81 21.07
C ILE A 71 9.85 11.87 22.58
N GLN A 72 10.45 10.85 23.19
CA GLN A 72 10.71 10.84 24.63
C GLN A 72 11.63 12.01 25.06
N LYS A 73 12.69 12.28 24.29
CA LYS A 73 13.56 13.45 24.53
C LYS A 73 12.82 14.78 24.35
N MET A 74 11.88 14.85 23.41
CA MET A 74 11.06 16.03 23.20
C MET A 74 10.09 16.23 24.37
N GLU A 75 9.45 15.15 24.85
CA GLU A 75 8.61 15.16 26.05
C GLU A 75 9.39 15.64 27.28
N GLU A 76 10.58 15.09 27.53
CA GLU A 76 11.44 15.54 28.64
C GLU A 76 11.79 17.03 28.55
N ARG A 77 12.08 17.53 27.34
CA ARG A 77 12.38 18.95 27.09
C ARG A 77 11.17 19.84 27.35
N LEU A 78 10.00 19.46 26.83
CA LEU A 78 8.75 20.21 26.99
C LEU A 78 8.26 20.19 28.44
N ALA A 79 8.45 19.08 29.16
CA ALA A 79 8.13 18.99 30.59
C ALA A 79 9.07 19.83 31.47
N ALA A 80 10.32 20.04 31.03
CA ALA A 80 11.28 20.90 31.71
C ALA A 80 11.14 22.38 31.33
N ASP A 81 10.51 22.68 30.19
CA ASP A 81 10.30 24.03 29.71
C ASP A 81 9.12 24.68 30.46
N THR A 82 9.44 25.68 31.28
CA THR A 82 8.45 26.40 32.09
C THR A 82 7.74 27.49 31.27
N GLU A 83 8.26 27.88 30.09
CA GLU A 83 7.66 28.94 29.28
C GLU A 83 6.41 28.50 28.54
N GLU A 84 6.33 27.24 28.10
CA GLU A 84 5.20 26.75 27.30
C GLU A 84 3.95 26.37 28.13
N ASN A 85 4.03 26.30 29.47
CA ASN A 85 2.92 25.98 30.40
C ASN A 85 1.97 24.88 29.87
N ILE A 86 2.53 23.82 29.30
CA ILE A 86 1.77 22.69 28.79
C ILE A 86 1.41 21.78 29.97
N ASP A 87 0.17 21.32 30.01
CA ASP A 87 -0.25 20.30 30.98
C ASP A 87 0.53 19.00 30.77
N ASN A 88 1.29 18.60 31.78
CA ASN A 88 2.12 17.40 31.76
C ASN A 88 1.29 16.13 31.51
N GLN A 89 0.02 16.11 31.93
CA GLN A 89 -0.89 15.01 31.64
C GLN A 89 -1.21 14.92 30.15
N LEU A 90 -1.49 16.06 29.51
CA LEU A 90 -1.78 16.14 28.08
C LEU A 90 -0.54 15.79 27.25
N LEU A 91 0.64 16.24 27.68
CA LEU A 91 1.91 15.90 27.06
C LEU A 91 2.15 14.38 27.04
N THR A 92 1.99 13.73 28.20
CA THR A 92 2.16 12.28 28.34
C THR A 92 1.12 11.50 27.53
N GLU A 93 -0.14 11.96 27.52
CA GLU A 93 -1.21 11.33 26.75
C GLU A 93 -0.90 11.36 25.24
N VAL A 94 -0.52 12.52 24.73
CA VAL A 94 -0.18 12.70 23.31
C VAL A 94 1.07 11.91 22.95
N SER A 95 2.13 11.95 23.76
CA SER A 95 3.36 11.18 23.50
C SER A 95 3.07 9.67 23.47
N SER A 96 2.31 9.15 24.43
CA SER A 96 1.94 7.73 24.49
C SER A 96 1.13 7.29 23.27
N ARG A 97 0.20 8.13 22.79
CA ARG A 97 -0.61 7.85 21.60
C ARG A 97 0.24 7.78 20.34
N VAL A 98 1.17 8.72 20.17
CA VAL A 98 2.08 8.75 19.01
C VAL A 98 3.07 7.58 19.04
N ILE A 99 3.68 7.29 20.19
CA ILE A 99 4.56 6.13 20.39
C ILE A 99 3.81 4.82 20.12
N GLY A 100 2.57 4.69 20.61
CA GLY A 100 1.71 3.55 20.36
C GLY A 100 1.45 3.32 18.87
N ASN A 101 1.22 4.39 18.10
CA ASN A 101 1.06 4.31 16.65
C ASN A 101 2.36 3.88 15.94
N LEU A 102 3.52 4.43 16.35
CA LEU A 102 4.82 4.03 15.81
C LEU A 102 5.12 2.55 16.03
N ARG A 103 4.84 2.02 17.23
CA ARG A 103 5.02 0.58 17.53
C ARG A 103 4.13 -0.32 16.68
N ARG A 104 2.85 0.04 16.53
CA ARG A 104 1.92 -0.71 15.66
C ARG A 104 2.39 -0.76 14.20
N ARG A 105 2.92 0.36 13.70
CA ARG A 105 3.53 0.41 12.37
C ARG A 105 4.78 -0.47 12.27
N ALA A 106 5.65 -0.43 13.28
CA ALA A 106 6.90 -1.20 13.33
C ALA A 106 6.69 -2.71 13.36
N ASP A 107 5.72 -3.19 14.14
CA ASP A 107 5.44 -4.62 14.32
C ASP A 107 4.87 -5.28 13.06
N GLY A 108 4.56 -4.51 12.01
CA GLY A 108 3.92 -5.03 10.80
C GLY A 108 2.52 -5.61 11.05
N ARG A 109 1.96 -5.38 12.26
CA ARG A 109 0.55 -5.68 12.60
C ARG A 109 -0.44 -4.81 11.83
N ASN A 110 0.06 -3.74 11.22
CA ASN A 110 -0.56 -3.14 10.05
C ASN A 110 -0.27 -4.04 8.85
N ASP A 111 -0.92 -5.20 8.80
CA ASP A 111 -1.06 -5.92 7.54
C ASP A 111 -1.64 -4.89 6.57
N VAL A 112 -0.99 -4.64 5.44
CA VAL A 112 -1.35 -3.51 4.55
C VAL A 112 -2.85 -3.58 4.22
N GLU A 113 -3.38 -4.79 4.09
CA GLU A 113 -4.79 -5.07 3.88
C GLU A 113 -5.68 -4.73 5.09
N SER A 114 -5.26 -5.04 6.33
CA SER A 114 -5.96 -4.63 7.55
C SER A 114 -5.96 -3.11 7.72
N SER A 115 -4.85 -2.44 7.38
CA SER A 115 -4.74 -0.98 7.45
C SER A 115 -5.69 -0.30 6.45
N ILE A 116 -5.78 -0.83 5.23
CA ILE A 116 -6.70 -0.33 4.20
C ILE A 116 -8.14 -0.54 4.64
N GLN A 117 -8.47 -1.69 5.23
CA GLN A 117 -9.83 -1.95 5.74
C GLN A 117 -10.21 -1.02 6.90
N GLU A 118 -9.29 -0.79 7.84
CA GLU A 118 -9.50 0.11 8.96
C GLU A 118 -9.71 1.57 8.49
N GLU A 119 -8.87 2.04 7.55
CA GLU A 119 -9.00 3.39 6.98
C GLU A 119 -10.31 3.57 6.20
N ASN A 120 -10.70 2.58 5.41
CA ASN A 120 -11.99 2.60 4.71
C ASN A 120 -13.17 2.63 5.68
N LEU A 121 -13.08 1.88 6.79
CA LEU A 121 -14.13 1.86 7.81
C LEU A 121 -14.23 3.20 8.54
N GLU A 122 -13.09 3.77 8.93
CA GLU A 122 -13.02 5.08 9.56
C GLU A 122 -13.62 6.16 8.66
N ARG A 123 -13.27 6.15 7.37
CA ARG A 123 -13.82 7.08 6.38
C ARG A 123 -15.33 6.96 6.26
N ARG A 124 -15.86 5.74 6.22
CA ARG A 124 -17.31 5.50 6.18
C ARG A 124 -18.02 6.04 7.41
N PHE A 125 -17.44 5.87 8.60
CA PHE A 125 -18.00 6.45 9.82
C PHE A 125 -17.96 7.98 9.82
N ARG A 126 -16.85 8.59 9.40
CA ARG A 126 -16.75 10.05 9.29
C ARG A 126 -17.77 10.62 8.30
N LEU A 127 -17.96 9.99 7.13
CA LEU A 127 -18.98 10.39 6.16
C LEU A 127 -20.41 10.25 6.73
N ALA A 128 -20.67 9.19 7.50
CA ALA A 128 -21.97 9.02 8.17
C ALA A 128 -22.23 10.13 9.20
N ALA A 129 -21.21 10.52 9.97
CA ALA A 129 -21.29 11.62 10.92
C ALA A 129 -21.60 12.96 10.21
N LEU A 130 -20.84 13.31 9.16
CA LEU A 130 -21.07 14.54 8.39
C LEU A 130 -22.49 14.63 7.81
N ARG A 131 -23.02 13.50 7.32
CA ARG A 131 -24.41 13.43 6.83
C ARG A 131 -25.43 13.69 7.93
N SER A 132 -25.19 13.19 9.13
CA SER A 132 -26.06 13.42 10.28
C SER A 132 -26.00 14.88 10.76
N GLU A 133 -24.82 15.49 10.80
CA GLU A 133 -24.64 16.91 11.14
C GLU A 133 -25.37 17.82 10.15
N ARG A 134 -25.26 17.52 8.85
CA ARG A 134 -25.99 18.24 7.80
C ARG A 134 -27.51 18.15 7.99
N ALA A 135 -28.04 16.97 8.33
CA ALA A 135 -29.47 16.81 8.59
C ALA A 135 -29.93 17.67 9.79
N GLU A 136 -29.13 17.72 10.85
CA GLU A 136 -29.42 18.53 12.03
C GLU A 136 -29.38 20.03 11.72
N LEU A 137 -28.44 20.50 10.90
CA LEU A 137 -28.41 21.91 10.48
C LEU A 137 -29.68 22.32 9.72
N TYR A 138 -30.22 21.44 8.86
CA TYR A 138 -31.51 21.71 8.21
C TYR A 138 -32.67 21.73 9.21
N HIS A 139 -32.64 20.87 10.22
CA HIS A 139 -33.63 20.86 11.28
C HIS A 139 -33.60 22.16 12.09
N LEU A 140 -32.42 22.60 12.54
CA LEU A 140 -32.22 23.87 13.25
C LEU A 140 -32.65 25.08 12.42
N ARG A 141 -32.48 25.02 11.10
CA ARG A 141 -32.99 26.06 10.19
C ARG A 141 -34.52 26.06 10.14
N ALA A 142 -35.13 24.88 10.08
CA ALA A 142 -36.59 24.71 10.06
C ALA A 142 -37.24 25.18 11.36
N THR A 143 -36.59 24.96 12.51
CA THR A 143 -37.03 25.46 13.82
C THR A 143 -36.69 26.94 14.06
N ARG A 144 -36.02 27.60 13.10
CA ARG A 144 -35.57 29.00 13.16
C ARG A 144 -34.55 29.29 14.27
N GLU A 145 -33.83 28.29 14.74
CA GLU A 145 -32.75 28.48 15.72
C GLU A 145 -31.50 29.09 15.09
N ILE A 146 -31.27 28.83 13.79
CA ILE A 146 -30.13 29.40 13.04
C ILE A 146 -30.57 30.25 11.85
N SER A 147 -29.76 31.27 11.55
CA SER A 147 -29.95 32.13 10.38
C SER A 147 -29.57 31.42 9.08
N ASN A 148 -30.03 31.94 7.94
CA ASN A 148 -29.68 31.39 6.63
C ASN A 148 -28.18 31.54 6.32
N GLU A 149 -27.59 32.65 6.74
CA GLU A 149 -26.16 32.90 6.57
C GLU A 149 -25.32 31.91 7.38
N THR A 150 -25.71 31.66 8.64
CA THR A 150 -25.07 30.67 9.50
C THR A 150 -25.15 29.27 8.90
N LEU A 151 -26.32 28.88 8.37
CA LEU A 151 -26.51 27.61 7.70
C LEU A 151 -25.56 27.46 6.50
N GLN A 152 -25.52 28.45 5.60
CA GLN A 152 -24.66 28.40 4.41
C GLN A 152 -23.19 28.28 4.78
N LYS A 153 -22.74 29.01 5.80
CA LYS A 153 -21.36 28.93 6.27
C LYS A 153 -21.02 27.53 6.80
N LEU A 154 -21.86 26.97 7.68
CA LEU A 154 -21.60 25.66 8.27
C LEU A 154 -21.70 24.53 7.23
N LEU A 155 -22.65 24.61 6.29
CA LEU A 155 -22.73 23.64 5.20
C LEU A 155 -21.48 23.69 4.31
N HIS A 156 -20.95 24.88 4.03
CA HIS A 156 -19.71 25.01 3.26
C HIS A 156 -18.51 24.36 3.97
N ASP A 157 -18.39 24.52 5.29
CA ASP A 157 -17.35 23.88 6.08
C ASP A 157 -17.47 22.34 6.05
N LEU A 158 -18.70 21.81 6.16
CA LEU A 158 -18.97 20.38 6.03
C LEU A 158 -18.64 19.85 4.62
N ASP A 159 -18.92 20.63 3.57
CA ASP A 159 -18.63 20.27 2.18
C ASP A 159 -17.12 20.19 1.95
N LEU A 160 -16.35 21.10 2.55
CA LEU A 160 -14.90 21.05 2.51
C LEU A 160 -14.36 19.79 3.20
N MET A 161 -14.90 19.45 4.38
CA MET A 161 -14.51 18.22 5.08
C MET A 161 -14.88 16.96 4.29
N GLU A 162 -16.05 16.93 3.66
CA GLU A 162 -16.48 15.81 2.81
C GLU A 162 -15.58 15.69 1.57
N ALA A 163 -15.22 16.81 0.93
CA ALA A 163 -14.32 16.83 -0.22
C ALA A 163 -12.94 16.23 0.11
N LEU A 164 -12.36 16.61 1.25
CA LEU A 164 -11.07 16.06 1.72
C LEU A 164 -11.13 14.55 1.98
N LEU A 165 -12.30 14.03 2.38
CA LEU A 165 -12.50 12.59 2.58
C LEU A 165 -12.73 11.83 1.27
N ILE A 166 -13.25 12.48 0.23
CA ILE A 166 -13.50 11.86 -1.08
C ILE A 166 -12.24 11.91 -1.97
N GLU A 167 -11.45 12.99 -1.91
CA GLU A 167 -10.27 13.20 -2.77
C GLU A 167 -9.14 12.18 -2.50
N ASN A 168 -9.08 11.59 -1.31
CA ASN A 168 -8.14 10.52 -0.96
C ASN A 168 -8.58 9.12 -1.50
N GLN A 169 -9.23 9.04 -2.66
CA GLN A 169 -9.65 7.80 -3.35
C GLN A 169 -8.78 7.53 -4.57
#